data_AF-H0T666-F1
#
_entry.id   AF-H0T666-F1
#
_cell.length_a   1.000
_cell.length_b   1.000
_cell.length_c   1.000
_cell.angle_alpha   90.00
_cell.angle_beta   90.00
_cell.angle_gamma   90.00
#
_symmetry.space_group_name_H-M   'P 1'
#
loop_
_entity.id
_entity.type
_entity.pdbx_description
1 polymer ?
#
loop_
_entity_poly.entity_id
_entity_poly.type
_entity_poly.pdbx_seq_one_letter_code
_entity_poly.pdbx_strand_id
1 'polypeptide(L)'
;MQAAFCIDVRSEIFRRALETAYPEAETIGFAGFFGFPIEYVPIGHTKGGAQCPVLLKPAFIVCEAVKDADDVEQAEVLGLRLLRRRAAKAWKSFKVSAVSSFSFVETAGLGFAAKIATDSLGVTRPVPSPVVDGLDPEIAARVQPRLTPGELGGRMTGFNDAQRVAMAEAVLKAMSMTGPFARLVLLAGHGSTTVNNPHASGLDCGACGGHTGEANARVAAAVLNDWRVREGLRAKGIDIPADCWFIGALHDTTTDAVTLFDEDDVPAALAQDLSQLKARLADAARLARLERSALLGIPDASNVDEAVIARSRDWSQVRPEWGLAGNAAFVAAPRSFTRGLDLGGRAFLHSYEAARDDGYRTLELIMTAPMVVASWINLQYYGSTVNNSAFGSGNKVLHNIVGQLGVLEGNAGDLRVGLPWQSVHDGSRFVHEPVRLNVFIAAPEAAMDEVMQRHQGVRDLVANGWVMLHSLSEQGTIRRCIGPGEWRAA
;
A
#
# COMPACT_ATOMS: atom_id res chain seq x y z
N MET A 1 -17.51 8.50 -11.81
CA MET A 1 -16.51 8.56 -10.71
C MET A 1 -15.17 8.08 -11.24
N GLN A 2 -14.05 8.62 -10.74
CA GLN A 2 -12.71 8.08 -10.96
C GLN A 2 -12.13 7.54 -9.65
N ALA A 3 -11.38 6.44 -9.72
CA ALA A 3 -10.75 5.83 -8.55
C ALA A 3 -9.34 5.30 -8.87
N ALA A 4 -8.33 5.99 -8.37
CA ALA A 4 -6.93 5.56 -8.44
C ALA A 4 -6.62 4.65 -7.25
N PHE A 5 -6.26 3.40 -7.53
CA PHE A 5 -5.81 2.43 -6.55
C PHE A 5 -4.32 2.17 -6.70
N CYS A 6 -3.70 1.66 -5.63
CA CYS A 6 -2.37 1.08 -5.73
C CYS A 6 -2.31 0.02 -6.85
N ILE A 7 -1.18 -0.07 -7.56
CA ILE A 7 -0.91 -1.11 -8.56
C ILE A 7 -0.87 -2.55 -7.98
N ASP A 8 -0.99 -2.72 -6.66
CA ASP A 8 -0.95 -4.00 -5.96
C ASP A 8 -1.88 -5.05 -6.58
N VAL A 9 -1.41 -6.31 -6.69
CA VAL A 9 -2.16 -7.39 -7.34
C VAL A 9 -3.47 -7.73 -6.62
N ARG A 10 -3.59 -7.44 -5.32
CA ARG A 10 -4.84 -7.61 -4.55
C ARG A 10 -5.83 -6.48 -4.83
N SER A 11 -5.32 -5.30 -5.18
CA SER A 11 -6.17 -4.19 -5.64
C SER A 11 -6.70 -4.42 -7.06
N GLU A 12 -6.09 -5.31 -7.85
CA GLU A 12 -6.62 -5.75 -9.15
C GLU A 12 -8.02 -6.37 -9.02
N ILE A 13 -8.17 -7.32 -8.10
CA ILE A 13 -9.45 -7.98 -7.78
C ILE A 13 -10.47 -6.93 -7.35
N PHE A 14 -10.10 -6.05 -6.42
CA PHE A 14 -11.00 -5.00 -5.92
C PHE A 14 -11.45 -4.05 -7.02
N ARG A 15 -10.55 -3.64 -7.93
CA ARG A 15 -10.90 -2.75 -9.05
C ARG A 15 -11.88 -3.41 -10.00
N ARG A 16 -11.71 -4.69 -10.34
CA ARG A 16 -12.67 -5.43 -11.19
C ARG A 16 -14.03 -5.56 -10.49
N ALA A 17 -14.03 -5.83 -9.18
CA ALA A 17 -15.24 -5.86 -8.37
C ALA A 17 -15.94 -4.48 -8.34
N LEU A 18 -15.18 -3.38 -8.22
CA LEU A 18 -15.71 -2.03 -8.24
C LEU A 18 -16.31 -1.68 -9.61
N GLU A 19 -15.65 -2.03 -10.71
CA GLU A 19 -16.19 -1.84 -12.05
C GLU A 19 -17.45 -2.68 -12.30
N THR A 20 -17.61 -3.80 -11.60
CA THR A 20 -18.84 -4.61 -11.63
C THR A 20 -19.95 -3.95 -10.81
N ALA A 21 -19.64 -3.51 -9.58
CA ALA A 21 -20.59 -2.84 -8.71
C ALA A 21 -20.99 -1.43 -9.21
N TYR A 22 -20.08 -0.78 -9.94
CA TYR A 22 -20.24 0.57 -10.46
C TYR A 22 -19.69 0.68 -11.90
N PRO A 23 -20.46 0.29 -12.93
CA PRO A 23 -19.99 0.22 -14.32
C PRO A 23 -19.49 1.54 -14.92
N GLU A 24 -19.98 2.67 -14.42
CA GLU A 24 -19.56 4.02 -14.81
C GLU A 24 -18.30 4.51 -14.10
N ALA A 25 -17.75 3.72 -13.16
CA ALA A 25 -16.49 4.04 -12.52
C ALA A 25 -15.32 3.78 -13.48
N GLU A 26 -14.40 4.73 -13.51
CA GLU A 26 -13.10 4.58 -14.15
C GLU A 26 -12.06 4.24 -13.08
N THR A 27 -11.38 3.09 -13.19
CA THR A 27 -10.31 2.72 -12.26
C THR A 27 -8.94 2.98 -12.86
N ILE A 28 -8.08 3.61 -12.06
CA ILE A 28 -6.72 3.98 -12.40
C ILE A 28 -5.78 3.18 -11.50
N GLY A 29 -4.67 2.72 -12.06
CA GLY A 29 -3.62 2.05 -11.30
C GLY A 29 -2.40 2.95 -11.16
N PHE A 30 -1.94 3.20 -9.94
CA PHE A 30 -0.76 4.00 -9.70
C PHE A 30 0.01 3.53 -8.46
N ALA A 31 1.29 3.88 -8.32
CA ALA A 31 2.06 3.50 -7.14
C ALA A 31 1.47 4.15 -5.87
N GLY A 32 1.28 3.38 -4.80
CA GLY A 32 0.52 3.80 -3.60
C GLY A 32 1.08 5.00 -2.82
N PHE A 33 2.29 5.48 -3.13
CA PHE A 33 2.83 6.71 -2.56
C PHE A 33 2.35 7.98 -3.29
N PHE A 34 1.57 7.83 -4.36
CA PHE A 34 0.92 8.90 -5.13
C PHE A 34 1.85 10.06 -5.54
N GLY A 35 3.14 9.78 -5.83
CA GLY A 35 4.07 10.83 -6.24
C GLY A 35 4.53 11.76 -5.11
N PHE A 36 4.19 11.46 -3.85
CA PHE A 36 4.60 12.20 -2.66
C PHE A 36 5.65 11.39 -1.88
N PRO A 37 6.96 11.51 -2.17
CA PRO A 37 7.99 10.83 -1.39
C PRO A 37 8.20 11.55 -0.05
N ILE A 38 7.48 11.12 0.99
CA ILE A 38 7.46 11.78 2.31
C ILE A 38 8.09 10.91 3.40
N GLU A 39 8.73 11.55 4.38
CA GLU A 39 8.95 10.99 5.71
C GLU A 39 7.72 11.35 6.54
N TYR A 40 6.98 10.35 7.01
CA TYR A 40 5.77 10.58 7.80
C TYR A 40 6.06 10.41 9.29
N VAL A 41 5.94 11.52 10.05
CA VAL A 41 6.38 11.61 11.45
C VAL A 41 5.18 11.61 12.39
N PRO A 42 5.00 10.56 13.22
CA PRO A 42 3.90 10.52 14.18
C PRO A 42 4.01 11.56 15.30
N ILE A 43 2.89 11.93 15.92
CA ILE A 43 2.87 12.81 17.11
C ILE A 43 3.75 12.19 18.20
N GLY A 44 4.66 12.97 18.78
CA GLY A 44 5.59 12.52 19.82
C GLY A 44 6.84 11.82 19.30
N HIS A 45 7.07 11.78 17.99
CA HIS A 45 8.31 11.33 17.38
C HIS A 45 9.12 12.50 16.82
N THR A 46 10.44 12.35 16.79
CA THR A 46 11.34 13.28 16.12
C THR A 46 11.71 12.83 14.71
N LYS A 47 11.48 11.55 14.36
CA LYS A 47 11.71 10.94 13.04
C LYS A 47 10.58 9.98 12.67
N GLY A 48 10.34 9.87 11.37
CA GLY A 48 9.28 9.07 10.76
C GLY A 48 9.79 7.95 9.88
N GLY A 49 8.84 7.18 9.33
CA GLY A 49 9.10 6.18 8.29
C GLY A 49 9.14 6.83 6.90
N ALA A 50 9.97 6.29 6.01
CA ALA A 50 10.00 6.70 4.61
C ALA A 50 8.81 6.07 3.85
N GLN A 51 7.81 6.89 3.55
CA GLN A 51 6.58 6.50 2.85
C GLN A 51 6.77 6.61 1.33
N CYS A 52 7.79 5.92 0.81
CA CYS A 52 8.14 5.87 -0.61
C CYS A 52 8.90 4.58 -0.94
N PRO A 53 9.07 4.23 -2.22
CA PRO A 53 9.87 3.06 -2.59
C PRO A 53 11.31 3.25 -2.10
N VAL A 54 11.98 2.17 -1.71
CA VAL A 54 13.36 2.22 -1.17
C VAL A 54 14.40 2.77 -2.17
N LEU A 55 14.06 2.80 -3.47
CA LEU A 55 14.84 3.46 -4.52
C LEU A 55 14.87 4.99 -4.38
N LEU A 56 13.89 5.56 -3.69
CA LEU A 56 13.73 6.99 -3.51
C LEU A 56 14.07 7.38 -2.08
N LYS A 57 14.69 8.55 -1.92
CA LYS A 57 14.80 9.20 -0.62
C LYS A 57 13.58 10.10 -0.42
N PRO A 58 13.00 10.15 0.79
CA PRO A 58 12.00 11.16 1.11
C PRO A 58 12.50 12.56 0.78
N ALA A 59 11.71 13.32 0.04
CA ALA A 59 12.02 14.70 -0.31
C ALA A 59 11.38 15.71 0.66
N PHE A 60 10.34 15.28 1.38
CA PHE A 60 9.57 16.13 2.29
C PHE A 60 9.32 15.41 3.62
N ILE A 61 9.13 16.18 4.69
CA ILE A 61 8.75 15.66 6.00
C ILE A 61 7.34 16.14 6.30
N VAL A 62 6.43 15.20 6.57
CA VAL A 62 5.04 15.48 6.90
C VAL A 62 4.77 14.93 8.30
N CYS A 63 4.32 15.80 9.21
CA CYS A 63 4.00 15.39 10.57
C CYS A 63 2.51 15.08 10.70
N GLU A 64 2.17 14.16 11.61
CA GLU A 64 0.81 14.08 12.14
C GLU A 64 0.47 15.37 12.91
N ALA A 65 -0.78 15.80 12.78
CA ALA A 65 -1.40 16.81 13.61
C ALA A 65 -2.85 16.40 13.91
N VAL A 66 -3.44 17.00 14.94
CA VAL A 66 -4.86 16.81 15.26
C VAL A 66 -5.66 17.86 14.50
N LYS A 67 -6.67 17.42 13.74
CA LYS A 67 -7.56 18.30 12.98
C LYS A 67 -8.33 19.24 13.92
N ASP A 68 -8.42 20.51 13.52
CA ASP A 68 -9.09 21.60 14.23
C ASP A 68 -8.62 21.84 15.66
N ALA A 69 -7.42 21.36 16.01
CA ALA A 69 -6.81 21.55 17.32
C ALA A 69 -5.97 22.82 17.38
N ASP A 70 -6.19 23.65 18.40
CA ASP A 70 -5.32 24.78 18.71
C ASP A 70 -3.97 24.32 19.30
N ASP A 71 -3.06 25.27 19.50
CA ASP A 71 -1.72 24.97 20.02
C ASP A 71 -1.76 24.35 21.44
N VAL A 72 -2.80 24.65 22.22
CA VAL A 72 -2.97 24.14 23.59
C VAL A 72 -3.39 22.67 23.55
N GLU A 73 -4.42 22.33 22.78
CA GLU A 73 -4.88 20.96 22.57
C GLU A 73 -3.76 20.10 21.97
N GLN A 74 -3.01 20.61 20.98
CA GLN A 74 -1.88 19.90 20.40
C GLN A 74 -0.79 19.58 21.43
N ALA A 75 -0.46 20.54 22.30
CA ALA A 75 0.52 20.35 23.38
C ALA A 75 0.03 19.33 24.43
N GLU A 76 -1.26 19.36 24.78
CA GLU A 76 -1.87 18.42 25.70
C GLU A 76 -1.85 16.99 25.14
N VAL A 77 -2.31 16.80 23.90
CA VAL A 77 -2.28 15.50 23.21
C VAL A 77 -0.86 14.95 23.15
N LEU A 78 0.12 15.78 22.80
CA LEU A 78 1.53 15.40 22.80
C LEU A 78 2.00 14.95 24.20
N GLY A 79 1.71 15.74 25.23
CA GLY A 79 2.08 15.45 26.61
C GLY A 79 1.49 14.12 27.11
N LEU A 80 0.19 13.91 26.89
CA LEU A 80 -0.54 12.69 27.27
C LEU A 80 0.00 11.47 26.50
N ARG A 81 0.21 11.58 25.18
CA ARG A 81 0.76 10.49 24.38
C ARG A 81 2.13 10.06 24.86
N LEU A 82 3.02 11.03 25.13
CA LEU A 82 4.36 10.76 25.65
C LEU A 82 4.31 10.14 27.06
N LEU A 83 3.43 10.61 27.94
CA LEU A 83 3.25 10.06 29.28
C LEU A 83 2.77 8.59 29.22
N ARG A 84 1.71 8.32 28.44
CA ARG A 84 1.16 6.97 28.26
C ARG A 84 2.19 6.01 27.68
N ARG A 85 2.98 6.45 26.69
CA ARG A 85 4.07 5.65 26.12
C ARG A 85 5.21 5.39 27.09
N ARG A 86 5.60 6.38 27.90
CA ARG A 86 6.60 6.19 28.96
C ARG A 86 6.11 5.17 30.00
N ALA A 87 4.85 5.27 30.42
CA ALA A 87 4.24 4.32 31.34
C ALA A 87 4.18 2.91 30.73
N ALA A 88 3.74 2.78 29.47
CA ALA A 88 3.71 1.51 28.76
C ALA A 88 5.10 0.89 28.58
N LYS A 89 6.12 1.71 28.27
CA LYS A 89 7.51 1.27 28.17
C LYS A 89 8.05 0.79 29.52
N ALA A 90 7.81 1.54 30.59
CA ALA A 90 8.22 1.15 31.94
C ALA A 90 7.56 -0.18 32.36
N TRP A 91 6.26 -0.32 32.09
CA TRP A 91 5.51 -1.55 32.33
C TRP A 91 6.05 -2.73 31.50
N LYS A 92 6.37 -2.51 30.22
CA LYS A 92 6.99 -3.54 29.35
C LYS A 92 8.38 -3.93 29.87
N SER A 93 9.21 -2.96 30.25
CA SER A 93 10.52 -3.22 30.83
C SER A 93 10.42 -4.01 32.14
N PHE A 94 9.44 -3.71 33.00
CA PHE A 94 9.17 -4.49 34.20
C PHE A 94 8.77 -5.94 33.89
N LYS A 95 7.88 -6.17 32.91
CA LYS A 95 7.46 -7.54 32.52
C LYS A 95 8.59 -8.40 31.95
N VAL A 96 9.53 -7.77 31.22
CA VAL A 96 10.57 -8.49 30.47
C VAL A 96 11.93 -8.48 31.20
N SER A 97 12.05 -7.75 32.31
CA SER A 97 13.26 -7.71 33.12
C SER A 97 13.54 -9.08 33.75
N ALA A 98 14.82 -9.49 33.77
CA ALA A 98 15.28 -10.77 34.29
C ALA A 98 14.91 -11.00 35.77
N VAL A 99 14.77 -9.93 36.55
CA VAL A 99 14.50 -10.01 38.00
C VAL A 99 13.01 -10.13 38.30
N SER A 100 12.13 -9.63 37.43
CA SER A 100 10.69 -9.53 37.69
C SER A 100 9.82 -10.37 36.76
N SER A 101 10.36 -10.91 35.66
CA SER A 101 9.58 -11.67 34.67
C SER A 101 8.93 -12.91 35.26
N PHE A 102 9.68 -13.75 36.00
CA PHE A 102 9.16 -14.96 36.62
C PHE A 102 8.07 -14.65 37.65
N SER A 103 8.36 -13.76 38.61
CA SER A 103 7.38 -13.38 39.63
C SER A 103 6.14 -12.70 39.03
N PHE A 104 6.29 -11.93 37.96
CA PHE A 104 5.16 -11.34 37.24
C PHE A 104 4.27 -12.42 36.62
N VAL A 105 4.86 -13.42 35.95
CA VAL A 105 4.12 -14.54 35.36
C VAL A 105 3.42 -15.36 36.46
N GLU A 106 4.08 -15.65 37.56
CA GLU A 106 3.50 -16.40 38.68
C GLU A 106 2.32 -15.65 39.34
N THR A 107 2.45 -14.34 39.52
CA THR A 107 1.46 -13.54 40.25
C THR A 107 0.26 -13.14 39.38
N ALA A 108 0.52 -12.71 38.14
CA ALA A 108 -0.48 -12.11 37.26
C ALA A 108 -0.85 -12.98 36.06
N GLY A 109 -0.10 -14.06 35.79
CA GLY A 109 -0.23 -14.89 34.59
C GLY A 109 -1.63 -15.48 34.42
N LEU A 110 -2.22 -16.05 35.49
CA LEU A 110 -3.58 -16.60 35.44
C LEU A 110 -4.64 -15.53 35.12
N GLY A 111 -4.40 -14.26 35.48
CA GLY A 111 -5.28 -13.14 35.12
C GLY A 111 -5.36 -12.90 33.61
N PHE A 112 -4.37 -13.35 32.82
CA PHE A 112 -4.41 -13.28 31.36
C PHE A 112 -5.27 -14.38 30.72
N ALA A 113 -5.73 -15.40 31.46
CA ALA A 113 -6.54 -16.48 30.90
C ALA A 113 -7.84 -15.97 30.28
N ALA A 114 -8.53 -15.04 30.95
CA ALA A 114 -9.73 -14.39 30.42
C ALA A 114 -9.42 -13.64 29.12
N LYS A 115 -8.31 -12.88 29.07
CA LYS A 115 -7.88 -12.16 27.87
C LYS A 115 -7.58 -13.11 26.71
N ILE A 116 -6.83 -14.19 26.97
CA ILE A 116 -6.51 -15.19 25.94
C ILE A 116 -7.79 -15.85 25.42
N ALA A 117 -8.74 -16.17 26.30
CA ALA A 117 -10.03 -16.72 25.91
C ALA A 117 -10.84 -15.74 25.05
N THR A 118 -10.95 -14.47 25.46
CA THR A 118 -11.70 -13.47 24.68
C THR A 118 -11.03 -13.13 23.34
N ASP A 119 -9.70 -13.08 23.30
CA ASP A 119 -8.93 -12.90 22.05
C ASP A 119 -9.10 -14.11 21.11
N SER A 120 -9.11 -15.34 21.66
CA SER A 120 -9.29 -16.57 20.88
C SER A 120 -10.73 -16.75 20.37
N LEU A 121 -11.71 -16.17 21.07
CA LEU A 121 -13.11 -16.11 20.63
C LEU A 121 -13.40 -14.90 19.72
N GLY A 122 -12.40 -14.06 19.42
CA GLY A 122 -12.57 -12.87 18.59
C GLY A 122 -13.39 -11.74 19.23
N VAL A 123 -13.64 -11.81 20.54
CA VAL A 123 -14.39 -10.79 21.31
C VAL A 123 -13.53 -9.55 21.54
N THR A 124 -12.24 -9.74 21.80
CA THR A 124 -11.27 -8.67 22.00
C THR A 124 -10.18 -8.71 20.93
N ARG A 125 -9.44 -7.60 20.76
CA ARG A 125 -8.26 -7.54 19.89
C ARG A 125 -7.00 -7.72 20.74
N PRO A 126 -6.07 -8.63 20.37
CA PRO A 126 -4.90 -8.96 21.18
C PRO A 126 -4.00 -7.76 21.52
N VAL A 127 -3.86 -6.81 20.59
CA VAL A 127 -3.03 -5.60 20.71
C VAL A 127 -3.63 -4.45 19.87
N PRO A 128 -3.72 -3.22 20.40
CA PRO A 128 -4.03 -2.03 19.61
C PRO A 128 -3.04 -1.83 18.46
N SER A 129 -3.46 -1.17 17.37
CA SER A 129 -2.53 -0.83 16.28
C SER A 129 -1.38 0.03 16.82
N PRO A 130 -0.11 -0.25 16.47
CA PRO A 130 1.04 0.58 16.86
C PRO A 130 0.90 2.04 16.43
N VAL A 131 0.15 2.30 15.34
CA VAL A 131 -0.07 3.64 14.77
C VAL A 131 -0.81 4.55 15.76
N VAL A 132 -1.82 4.02 16.46
CA VAL A 132 -2.64 4.77 17.42
C VAL A 132 -2.15 4.63 18.86
N ASP A 133 -1.00 3.99 19.08
CA ASP A 133 -0.46 3.79 20.43
C ASP A 133 -0.27 5.12 21.18
N GLY A 134 -0.80 5.15 22.41
CA GLY A 134 -0.79 6.30 23.31
C GLY A 134 -1.81 7.40 22.97
N LEU A 135 -2.67 7.24 21.97
CA LEU A 135 -3.73 8.19 21.63
C LEU A 135 -5.11 7.67 22.08
N ASP A 136 -5.99 8.59 22.47
CA ASP A 136 -7.40 8.25 22.67
C ASP A 136 -8.11 8.04 21.33
N PRO A 137 -9.12 7.16 21.25
CA PRO A 137 -9.83 6.88 19.99
C PRO A 137 -10.39 8.12 19.30
N GLU A 138 -10.92 9.07 20.08
CA GLU A 138 -11.47 10.34 19.57
C GLU A 138 -10.40 11.22 18.92
N ILE A 139 -9.22 11.30 19.54
CA ILE A 139 -8.07 12.04 18.98
C ILE A 139 -7.53 11.31 17.76
N ALA A 140 -7.40 9.98 17.82
CA ALA A 140 -6.91 9.16 16.71
C ALA A 140 -7.77 9.32 15.45
N ALA A 141 -9.10 9.47 15.60
CA ALA A 141 -10.01 9.73 14.49
C ALA A 141 -9.79 11.11 13.82
N ARG A 142 -9.24 12.09 14.56
CA ARG A 142 -8.93 13.45 14.08
C ARG A 142 -7.48 13.60 13.60
N VAL A 143 -6.63 12.57 13.69
CA VAL A 143 -5.23 12.68 13.26
C VAL A 143 -5.16 12.79 11.74
N GLN A 144 -4.39 13.77 11.24
CA GLN A 144 -4.19 14.03 9.82
C GLN A 144 -2.77 14.47 9.46
N PRO A 145 -2.34 14.34 8.19
CA PRO A 145 -1.09 14.91 7.72
C PRO A 145 -1.11 16.44 7.74
N ARG A 146 -0.11 17.06 8.38
CA ARG A 146 0.08 18.52 8.38
C ARG A 146 0.91 18.94 7.17
N LEU A 147 0.28 19.66 6.24
CA LEU A 147 0.92 20.14 5.00
C LEU A 147 1.55 21.53 5.13
N THR A 148 1.16 22.32 6.13
CA THR A 148 1.68 23.68 6.33
C THR A 148 3.17 23.67 6.67
N PRO A 149 3.98 24.58 6.10
CA PRO A 149 5.38 24.71 6.47
C PRO A 149 5.57 24.87 7.98
N GLY A 150 6.57 24.18 8.53
CA GLY A 150 6.94 24.27 9.93
C GLY A 150 8.31 23.67 10.19
N GLU A 151 8.69 23.51 11.46
CA GLU A 151 9.96 22.93 11.85
C GLU A 151 9.78 21.81 12.89
N LEU A 152 10.55 20.74 12.77
CA LEU A 152 10.66 19.69 13.78
C LEU A 152 12.12 19.34 14.03
N GLY A 153 12.66 19.86 15.14
CA GLY A 153 14.04 19.58 15.58
C GLY A 153 15.09 20.01 14.54
N GLY A 154 15.01 21.24 14.02
CA GLY A 154 15.93 21.75 13.00
C GLY A 154 15.63 21.29 11.57
N ARG A 155 14.54 20.56 11.34
CA ARG A 155 14.16 20.02 10.02
C ARG A 155 12.91 20.69 9.50
N MET A 156 12.94 21.19 8.27
CA MET A 156 11.76 21.76 7.62
C MET A 156 10.71 20.68 7.36
N THR A 157 9.46 21.01 7.66
CA THR A 157 8.28 20.14 7.49
C THR A 157 7.24 20.83 6.63
N GLY A 158 6.31 20.05 6.06
CA GLY A 158 5.26 20.55 5.17
C GLY A 158 5.78 20.93 3.78
N PHE A 159 4.97 21.69 3.05
CA PHE A 159 5.23 22.08 1.66
C PHE A 159 4.97 23.56 1.46
N ASN A 160 5.83 24.24 0.71
CA ASN A 160 5.54 25.57 0.18
C ASN A 160 4.63 25.49 -1.06
N ASP A 161 4.03 26.61 -1.46
CA ASP A 161 3.03 26.66 -2.53
C ASP A 161 3.58 26.17 -3.89
N ALA A 162 4.81 26.56 -4.23
CA ALA A 162 5.45 26.14 -5.49
C ALA A 162 5.69 24.62 -5.52
N GLN A 163 6.09 24.02 -4.40
CA GLN A 163 6.25 22.57 -4.25
C GLN A 163 4.92 21.85 -4.41
N ARG A 164 3.84 22.35 -3.77
CA ARG A 164 2.50 21.76 -3.89
C ARG A 164 2.02 21.75 -5.35
N VAL A 165 2.16 22.86 -6.07
CA VAL A 165 1.78 22.94 -7.50
C VAL A 165 2.63 22.01 -8.37
N ALA A 166 3.94 21.97 -8.16
CA ALA A 166 4.83 21.11 -8.93
C ALA A 166 4.53 19.61 -8.71
N MET A 167 4.27 19.21 -7.46
CA MET A 167 3.93 17.84 -7.12
C MET A 167 2.55 17.43 -7.65
N ALA A 168 1.57 18.32 -7.55
CA ALA A 168 0.24 18.09 -8.10
C ALA A 168 0.28 17.88 -9.62
N GLU A 169 1.03 18.71 -10.35
CA GLU A 169 1.21 18.53 -11.79
C GLU A 169 1.90 17.20 -12.09
N ALA A 170 3.01 16.91 -11.39
CA ALA A 170 3.79 15.71 -11.61
C ALA A 170 2.96 14.44 -11.39
N VAL A 171 2.17 14.37 -10.31
CA VAL A 171 1.35 13.18 -10.03
C VAL A 171 0.21 13.02 -11.05
N LEU A 172 -0.48 14.10 -11.43
CA LEU A 172 -1.57 14.02 -12.41
C LEU A 172 -1.05 13.57 -13.78
N LYS A 173 0.10 14.08 -14.22
CA LYS A 173 0.77 13.62 -15.45
C LYS A 173 1.21 12.15 -15.34
N ALA A 174 1.84 11.77 -14.22
CA ALA A 174 2.31 10.40 -14.01
C ALA A 174 1.17 9.36 -13.96
N MET A 175 -0.02 9.76 -13.49
CA MET A 175 -1.23 8.93 -13.52
C MET A 175 -1.92 8.90 -14.89
N SER A 176 -1.44 9.67 -15.88
CA SER A 176 -2.16 9.97 -17.13
C SER A 176 -3.55 10.60 -16.89
N MET A 177 -3.74 11.27 -15.75
CA MET A 177 -5.01 11.83 -15.29
C MET A 177 -4.97 13.37 -15.35
N THR A 178 -5.01 13.91 -16.57
CA THR A 178 -5.00 15.36 -16.84
C THR A 178 -6.36 15.91 -17.27
N GLY A 179 -7.38 15.05 -17.34
CA GLY A 179 -8.76 15.40 -17.68
C GLY A 179 -9.41 14.40 -18.67
N PRO A 180 -10.75 14.39 -18.76
CA PRO A 180 -11.68 15.07 -17.85
C PRO A 180 -11.70 14.45 -16.44
N PHE A 181 -12.10 15.23 -15.43
CA PHE A 181 -12.20 14.77 -14.04
C PHE A 181 -13.64 14.46 -13.66
N ALA A 182 -13.84 13.41 -12.87
CA ALA A 182 -15.13 13.11 -12.25
C ALA A 182 -15.40 14.04 -11.04
N ARG A 183 -16.68 14.18 -10.65
CA ARG A 183 -17.09 14.92 -9.44
C ARG A 183 -16.42 14.42 -8.15
N LEU A 184 -16.19 13.12 -8.07
CA LEU A 184 -15.41 12.49 -7.01
C LEU A 184 -14.28 11.67 -7.61
N VAL A 185 -13.07 11.92 -7.10
CA VAL A 185 -11.85 11.19 -7.43
C VAL A 185 -11.28 10.54 -6.17
N LEU A 186 -11.39 9.21 -6.09
CA LEU A 186 -10.84 8.43 -4.99
C LEU A 186 -9.34 8.18 -5.20
N LEU A 187 -8.51 8.46 -4.20
CA LEU A 187 -7.09 8.09 -4.15
C LEU A 187 -6.89 7.04 -3.06
N ALA A 188 -6.92 5.77 -3.43
CA ALA A 188 -6.85 4.64 -2.52
C ALA A 188 -5.43 4.05 -2.46
N GLY A 189 -4.70 4.41 -1.39
CA GLY A 189 -3.55 3.62 -0.97
C GLY A 189 -4.01 2.24 -0.47
N HIS A 190 -3.09 1.35 -0.16
CA HIS A 190 -3.44 0.09 0.49
C HIS A 190 -2.58 -0.19 1.72
N GLY A 191 -3.09 -1.08 2.55
CA GLY A 191 -2.46 -1.60 3.74
C GLY A 191 -3.14 -2.90 4.13
N SER A 192 -2.72 -3.49 5.24
CA SER A 192 -3.27 -4.77 5.70
C SER A 192 -3.57 -4.75 7.19
N THR A 193 -4.75 -5.24 7.58
CA THR A 193 -5.05 -5.48 8.99
C THR A 193 -4.65 -6.88 9.39
N THR A 194 -3.60 -7.01 10.20
CA THR A 194 -3.22 -8.31 10.79
C THR A 194 -2.92 -8.18 12.29
N VAL A 195 -2.89 -9.32 12.97
CA VAL A 195 -2.48 -9.45 14.37
C VAL A 195 -1.41 -10.53 14.48
N ASN A 196 -0.50 -10.39 15.45
CA ASN A 196 0.58 -11.36 15.71
C ASN A 196 1.38 -11.76 14.46
N ASN A 197 1.72 -10.79 13.60
CA ASN A 197 2.39 -11.06 12.34
C ASN A 197 3.73 -10.29 12.25
N PRO A 198 4.88 -10.95 12.51
CA PRO A 198 6.20 -10.33 12.35
C PRO A 198 6.49 -9.82 10.94
N HIS A 199 5.75 -10.31 9.94
CA HIS A 199 5.87 -9.96 8.53
C HIS A 199 4.77 -9.00 8.05
N ALA A 200 4.11 -8.27 8.97
CA ALA A 200 3.00 -7.38 8.62
C ALA A 200 3.38 -6.33 7.55
N SER A 201 4.58 -5.76 7.63
CA SER A 201 5.08 -4.80 6.62
C SER A 201 5.22 -5.40 5.21
N GLY A 202 5.37 -6.73 5.10
CA GLY A 202 5.38 -7.43 3.82
C GLY A 202 3.99 -7.60 3.18
N LEU A 203 2.92 -7.31 3.93
CA LEU A 203 1.55 -7.26 3.44
C LEU A 203 1.10 -5.82 3.11
N ASP A 204 1.78 -4.82 3.66
CA ASP A 204 1.56 -3.42 3.34
C ASP A 204 2.19 -3.04 1.98
N CYS A 205 2.23 -1.74 1.66
CA CYS A 205 2.59 -1.28 0.33
C CYS A 205 4.10 -1.26 0.11
N GLY A 206 4.58 -2.09 -0.82
CA GLY A 206 5.99 -2.06 -1.26
C GLY A 206 6.40 -0.72 -1.88
N ALA A 207 5.47 -0.02 -2.54
CA ALA A 207 5.70 1.32 -3.07
C ALA A 207 5.71 2.42 -1.97
N CYS A 208 5.30 2.09 -0.74
CA CYS A 208 5.41 2.96 0.43
C CYS A 208 6.47 2.45 1.42
N GLY A 209 7.38 1.56 0.99
CA GLY A 209 8.46 1.06 1.84
C GLY A 209 8.02 0.04 2.90
N GLY A 210 6.91 -0.66 2.68
CA GLY A 210 6.33 -1.60 3.66
C GLY A 210 5.49 -0.92 4.73
N HIS A 211 5.01 0.29 4.43
CA HIS A 211 4.03 1.02 5.20
C HIS A 211 2.69 1.08 4.47
N THR A 212 1.64 1.41 5.19
CA THR A 212 0.30 1.63 4.65
C THR A 212 0.24 2.95 3.87
N GLY A 213 -0.55 2.98 2.79
CA GLY A 213 -0.57 4.10 1.83
C GLY A 213 -1.46 5.30 2.21
N GLU A 214 -2.12 5.31 3.37
CA GLU A 214 -3.10 6.35 3.74
C GLU A 214 -2.47 7.74 3.86
N ALA A 215 -1.26 7.84 4.39
CA ALA A 215 -0.60 9.14 4.57
C ALA A 215 -0.38 9.83 3.22
N ASN A 216 0.12 9.09 2.22
CA ASN A 216 0.34 9.60 0.88
C ASN A 216 -0.98 9.94 0.17
N ALA A 217 -2.00 9.07 0.28
CA ALA A 217 -3.30 9.31 -0.33
C ALA A 217 -3.98 10.57 0.22
N ARG A 218 -3.91 10.78 1.53
CA ARG A 218 -4.45 11.98 2.19
C ARG A 218 -3.68 13.24 1.84
N VAL A 219 -2.35 13.18 1.81
CA VAL A 219 -1.52 14.31 1.34
C VAL A 219 -1.86 14.65 -0.11
N ALA A 220 -1.97 13.66 -1.00
CA ALA A 220 -2.32 13.88 -2.40
C ALA A 220 -3.70 14.53 -2.55
N ALA A 221 -4.71 14.01 -1.86
CA ALA A 221 -6.06 14.57 -1.89
C ALA A 221 -6.10 16.01 -1.37
N ALA A 222 -5.45 16.28 -0.23
CA ALA A 222 -5.40 17.63 0.35
C ALA A 222 -4.69 18.64 -0.58
N VAL A 223 -3.57 18.24 -1.20
CA VAL A 223 -2.87 19.09 -2.18
C VAL A 223 -3.72 19.36 -3.42
N LEU A 224 -4.42 18.35 -3.94
CA LEU A 224 -5.26 18.49 -5.15
C LEU A 224 -6.57 19.26 -4.89
N ASN A 225 -7.01 19.34 -3.63
CA ASN A 225 -8.16 20.16 -3.23
C ASN A 225 -7.80 21.61 -2.86
N ASP A 226 -6.52 21.94 -2.70
CA ASP A 226 -6.08 23.32 -2.41
C ASP A 226 -6.36 24.24 -3.62
N TRP A 227 -7.12 25.32 -3.38
CA TRP A 227 -7.52 26.24 -4.43
C TRP A 227 -6.33 26.94 -5.11
N ARG A 228 -5.24 27.21 -4.38
CA ARG A 228 -4.02 27.83 -4.93
C ARG A 228 -3.31 26.86 -5.85
N VAL A 229 -3.34 25.57 -5.49
CA VAL A 229 -2.80 24.50 -6.33
C VAL A 229 -3.61 24.38 -7.61
N ARG A 230 -4.94 24.38 -7.51
CA ARG A 230 -5.84 24.32 -8.68
C ARG A 230 -5.66 25.52 -9.62
N GLU A 231 -5.46 26.73 -9.09
CA GLU A 231 -5.11 27.91 -9.90
C GLU A 231 -3.78 27.73 -10.64
N GLY A 232 -2.75 27.26 -9.93
CA GLY A 232 -1.44 26.96 -10.52
C GLY A 232 -1.49 25.85 -11.58
N LEU A 233 -2.32 24.83 -11.39
CA LEU A 233 -2.52 23.74 -12.36
C LEU A 233 -3.22 24.24 -13.63
N ARG A 234 -4.20 25.14 -13.51
CA ARG A 234 -4.87 25.73 -14.67
C ARG A 234 -3.90 26.48 -15.57
N ALA A 235 -2.96 27.22 -14.98
CA ALA A 235 -1.89 27.89 -15.73
C ALA A 235 -0.97 26.91 -16.50
N LYS A 236 -0.96 25.63 -16.11
CA LYS A 236 -0.23 24.53 -16.76
C LYS A 236 -1.11 23.65 -17.66
N GLY A 237 -2.34 24.09 -17.95
CA GLY A 237 -3.27 23.40 -18.84
C GLY A 237 -4.01 22.22 -18.21
N ILE A 238 -3.99 22.07 -16.89
CA ILE A 238 -4.76 21.05 -16.16
C ILE A 238 -5.86 21.75 -15.38
N ASP A 239 -7.09 21.70 -15.88
CA ASP A 239 -8.24 22.32 -15.23
C ASP A 239 -9.04 21.28 -14.44
N ILE A 240 -9.00 21.40 -13.11
CA ILE A 240 -9.81 20.60 -12.19
C ILE A 240 -11.12 21.37 -11.93
N PRO A 241 -12.29 20.82 -12.30
CA PRO A 241 -13.58 21.47 -12.09
C PRO A 241 -13.83 21.85 -10.63
N ALA A 242 -14.58 22.93 -10.41
CA ALA A 242 -14.94 23.38 -9.06
C ALA A 242 -15.82 22.36 -8.31
N ASP A 243 -16.58 21.53 -9.03
CA ASP A 243 -17.40 20.45 -8.49
C ASP A 243 -16.68 19.08 -8.44
N CYS A 244 -15.37 19.06 -8.71
CA CYS A 244 -14.51 17.90 -8.49
C CYS A 244 -13.89 17.95 -7.08
N TRP A 245 -13.96 16.83 -6.35
CA TRP A 245 -13.33 16.65 -5.04
C TRP A 245 -12.51 15.36 -4.99
N PHE A 246 -11.28 15.47 -4.51
CA PHE A 246 -10.39 14.34 -4.28
C PHE A 246 -10.58 13.82 -2.85
N ILE A 247 -10.67 12.50 -2.68
CA ILE A 247 -10.79 11.88 -1.35
C ILE A 247 -9.70 10.83 -1.15
N GLY A 248 -8.95 10.96 -0.07
CA GLY A 248 -7.94 9.98 0.32
C GLY A 248 -8.60 8.76 0.94
N ALA A 249 -8.11 7.57 0.62
CA ALA A 249 -8.64 6.32 1.14
C ALA A 249 -7.56 5.25 1.35
N LEU A 250 -7.91 4.24 2.14
CA LEU A 250 -7.10 3.04 2.37
C LEU A 250 -7.93 1.79 2.06
N HIS A 251 -7.47 1.02 1.08
CA HIS A 251 -7.93 -0.34 0.83
C HIS A 251 -7.18 -1.30 1.77
N ASP A 252 -7.89 -1.89 2.73
CA ASP A 252 -7.37 -2.96 3.58
C ASP A 252 -7.41 -4.27 2.81
N THR A 253 -6.25 -4.73 2.34
CA THR A 253 -6.13 -5.92 1.50
C THR A 253 -6.46 -7.21 2.24
N THR A 254 -6.47 -7.23 3.58
CA THR A 254 -6.87 -8.43 4.32
C THR A 254 -8.40 -8.58 4.33
N THR A 255 -9.13 -7.46 4.43
CA THR A 255 -10.60 -7.45 4.63
C THR A 255 -11.40 -6.98 3.41
N ASP A 256 -10.73 -6.41 2.41
CA ASP A 256 -11.29 -5.65 1.29
C ASP A 256 -12.10 -4.42 1.71
N ALA A 257 -12.04 -3.99 2.97
CA ALA A 257 -12.69 -2.76 3.41
C ALA A 257 -11.94 -1.54 2.86
N VAL A 258 -12.68 -0.53 2.39
CA VAL A 258 -12.10 0.77 1.99
C VAL A 258 -12.52 1.83 3.00
N THR A 259 -11.53 2.38 3.70
CA THR A 259 -11.74 3.49 4.63
C THR A 259 -11.55 4.80 3.89
N LEU A 260 -12.55 5.67 3.92
CA LEU A 260 -12.46 7.04 3.41
C LEU A 260 -11.98 7.96 4.53
N PHE A 261 -11.09 8.89 4.22
CA PHE A 261 -10.58 9.86 5.18
C PHE A 261 -11.09 11.26 4.88
N ASP A 262 -11.11 12.10 5.91
CA ASP A 262 -11.39 13.53 5.80
C ASP A 262 -12.76 13.80 5.16
N GLU A 263 -13.73 12.95 5.48
CA GLU A 263 -15.08 12.97 4.90
C GLU A 263 -15.85 14.25 5.22
N ASP A 264 -15.58 14.83 6.39
CA ASP A 264 -16.20 16.08 6.84
C ASP A 264 -15.76 17.29 5.98
N ASP A 265 -14.67 17.16 5.21
CA ASP A 265 -14.23 18.19 4.28
C ASP A 265 -14.92 18.10 2.92
N VAL A 266 -15.63 17.01 2.64
CA VAL A 266 -16.36 16.84 1.37
C VAL A 266 -17.49 17.87 1.30
N PRO A 267 -17.55 18.70 0.24
CA PRO A 267 -18.61 19.69 0.08
C PRO A 267 -20.01 19.07 0.18
N ALA A 268 -20.93 19.75 0.87
CA ALA A 268 -22.30 19.26 1.07
C ALA A 268 -23.03 18.95 -0.25
N ALA A 269 -22.68 19.63 -1.34
CA ALA A 269 -23.21 19.38 -2.69
C ALA A 269 -22.84 17.99 -3.26
N LEU A 270 -21.85 17.31 -2.68
CA LEU A 270 -21.38 15.98 -3.04
C LEU A 270 -21.81 14.89 -2.04
N ALA A 271 -22.67 15.21 -1.06
CA ALA A 271 -23.08 14.25 -0.03
C ALA A 271 -23.76 12.99 -0.62
N GLN A 272 -24.55 13.16 -1.68
CA GLN A 272 -25.18 12.04 -2.39
C GLN A 272 -24.14 11.22 -3.17
N ASP A 273 -23.20 11.88 -3.86
CA ASP A 273 -22.09 11.22 -4.56
C ASP A 273 -21.25 10.39 -3.58
N LEU A 274 -20.96 10.93 -2.38
CA LEU A 274 -20.21 10.25 -1.32
C LEU A 274 -20.96 9.05 -0.74
N SER A 275 -22.27 9.20 -0.48
CA SER A 275 -23.11 8.08 0.00
C SER A 275 -23.16 6.94 -1.03
N GLN A 276 -23.30 7.28 -2.31
CA GLN A 276 -23.26 6.30 -3.40
C GLN A 276 -21.89 5.62 -3.47
N LEU A 277 -20.79 6.36 -3.40
CA LEU A 277 -19.44 5.82 -3.37
C LEU A 277 -19.28 4.77 -2.26
N LYS A 278 -19.69 5.09 -1.02
CA LYS A 278 -19.60 4.15 0.11
C LYS A 278 -20.36 2.85 -0.15
N ALA A 279 -21.58 2.94 -0.65
CA ALA A 279 -22.38 1.77 -0.98
C ALA A 279 -21.69 0.91 -2.06
N ARG A 280 -21.16 1.54 -3.12
CA ARG A 280 -20.45 0.83 -4.20
C ARG A 280 -19.14 0.21 -3.75
N LEU A 281 -18.40 0.85 -2.85
CA LEU A 281 -17.20 0.27 -2.25
C LEU A 281 -17.54 -0.95 -1.38
N ALA A 282 -18.65 -0.91 -0.62
CA ALA A 282 -19.11 -2.04 0.17
C ALA A 282 -19.54 -3.24 -0.71
N ASP A 283 -20.24 -2.96 -1.81
CA ASP A 283 -20.59 -3.97 -2.81
C ASP A 283 -19.34 -4.60 -3.45
N ALA A 284 -18.37 -3.77 -3.85
CA ALA A 284 -17.10 -4.22 -4.42
C ALA A 284 -16.32 -5.09 -3.43
N ALA A 285 -16.26 -4.68 -2.17
CA ALA A 285 -15.60 -5.43 -1.10
C ALA A 285 -16.20 -6.83 -0.92
N ARG A 286 -17.54 -6.94 -0.94
CA ARG A 286 -18.23 -8.23 -0.86
C ARG A 286 -17.90 -9.13 -2.06
N LEU A 287 -17.90 -8.58 -3.28
CA LEU A 287 -17.54 -9.32 -4.48
C LEU A 287 -16.08 -9.80 -4.44
N ALA A 288 -15.15 -8.95 -4.01
CA ALA A 288 -13.73 -9.30 -3.88
C ALA A 288 -13.52 -10.42 -2.86
N ARG A 289 -14.17 -10.36 -1.69
CA ARG A 289 -14.11 -11.43 -0.67
C ARG A 289 -14.67 -12.75 -1.18
N LEU A 290 -15.80 -12.71 -1.90
CA LEU A 290 -16.39 -13.89 -2.53
C LEU A 290 -15.42 -14.56 -3.49
N GLU A 291 -14.79 -13.80 -4.38
CA GLU A 291 -13.80 -14.32 -5.33
C GLU A 291 -12.60 -14.95 -4.59
N ARG A 292 -12.09 -14.26 -3.57
CA ARG A 292 -10.91 -14.69 -2.81
C ARG A 292 -11.17 -15.86 -1.85
N SER A 293 -12.43 -16.16 -1.52
CA SER A 293 -12.80 -17.21 -0.56
C SER A 293 -12.19 -18.57 -0.92
N ALA A 294 -12.19 -18.92 -2.20
CA ALA A 294 -11.58 -20.14 -2.72
C ALA A 294 -10.07 -20.16 -2.48
N LEU A 295 -9.37 -19.07 -2.78
CA LEU A 295 -7.92 -18.95 -2.58
C LEU A 295 -7.55 -18.98 -1.08
N LEU A 296 -8.43 -18.47 -0.21
CA LEU A 296 -8.26 -18.48 1.25
C LEU A 296 -8.62 -19.82 1.91
N GLY A 297 -9.08 -20.81 1.13
CA GLY A 297 -9.46 -22.14 1.62
C GLY A 297 -10.77 -22.15 2.41
N ILE A 298 -11.68 -21.22 2.12
CA ILE A 298 -12.99 -21.08 2.78
C ILE A 298 -14.16 -20.94 1.78
N PRO A 299 -14.20 -21.71 0.67
CA PRO A 299 -15.24 -21.54 -0.35
C PRO A 299 -16.66 -21.84 0.16
N ASP A 300 -16.78 -22.74 1.14
CA ASP A 300 -18.06 -23.22 1.68
C ASP A 300 -18.48 -22.49 2.97
N ALA A 301 -17.87 -21.34 3.28
CA ALA A 301 -18.24 -20.56 4.46
C ALA A 301 -19.69 -20.09 4.36
N SER A 302 -20.49 -20.31 5.41
CA SER A 302 -21.89 -19.85 5.48
C SER A 302 -22.01 -18.33 5.35
N ASN A 303 -21.02 -17.60 5.85
CA ASN A 303 -20.86 -16.16 5.70
C ASN A 303 -19.41 -15.83 5.33
N VAL A 304 -19.14 -15.67 4.03
CA VAL A 304 -17.80 -15.39 3.51
C VAL A 304 -17.23 -14.08 4.07
N ASP A 305 -18.05 -13.04 4.21
CA ASP A 305 -17.59 -11.73 4.69
C ASP A 305 -17.05 -11.83 6.11
N GLU A 306 -17.82 -12.46 7.00
CA GLU A 306 -17.40 -12.69 8.39
C GLU A 306 -16.17 -13.60 8.47
N ALA A 307 -16.15 -14.69 7.68
CA ALA A 307 -15.05 -15.63 7.65
C ALA A 307 -13.73 -14.98 7.18
N VAL A 308 -13.76 -14.09 6.18
CA VAL A 308 -12.57 -13.34 5.74
C VAL A 308 -12.14 -12.32 6.80
N ILE A 309 -13.07 -11.53 7.34
CA ILE A 309 -12.76 -10.49 8.34
C ILE A 309 -12.19 -11.12 9.62
N ALA A 310 -12.72 -12.27 10.06
CA ALA A 310 -12.25 -12.96 11.26
C ALA A 310 -10.75 -13.31 11.19
N ARG A 311 -10.23 -13.63 9.99
CA ARG A 311 -8.80 -13.94 9.78
C ARG A 311 -7.87 -12.78 10.12
N SER A 312 -8.35 -11.55 9.98
CA SER A 312 -7.60 -10.32 10.30
C SER A 312 -7.40 -10.13 11.82
N ARG A 313 -8.23 -10.81 12.62
CA ARG A 313 -8.31 -10.72 14.08
C ARG A 313 -7.81 -11.99 14.79
N ASP A 314 -7.72 -13.10 14.07
CA ASP A 314 -7.20 -14.37 14.58
C ASP A 314 -5.67 -14.34 14.72
N TRP A 315 -5.19 -14.33 15.96
CA TRP A 315 -3.77 -14.31 16.30
C TRP A 315 -3.03 -15.63 16.02
N SER A 316 -3.76 -16.72 15.81
CA SER A 316 -3.21 -18.01 15.38
C SER A 316 -3.09 -18.12 13.86
N GLN A 317 -3.70 -17.19 13.12
CA GLN A 317 -3.74 -17.22 11.67
C GLN A 317 -2.35 -16.93 11.08
N VAL A 318 -1.70 -17.98 10.58
CA VAL A 318 -0.40 -17.87 9.90
C VAL A 318 -0.50 -17.18 8.55
N ARG A 319 -1.70 -17.16 7.94
CA ARG A 319 -2.00 -16.60 6.62
C ARG A 319 -3.30 -15.77 6.65
N PRO A 320 -3.30 -14.57 7.24
CA PRO A 320 -4.50 -13.72 7.25
C PRO A 320 -4.97 -13.45 5.82
N GLU A 321 -4.01 -13.24 4.92
CA GLU A 321 -4.15 -13.19 3.47
C GLU A 321 -2.87 -13.75 2.81
N TRP A 322 -2.84 -13.78 1.47
CA TRP A 322 -1.71 -14.29 0.69
C TRP A 322 -0.67 -13.25 0.29
N GLY A 323 -0.91 -11.97 0.61
CA GLY A 323 -0.05 -10.88 0.15
C GLY A 323 0.05 -10.87 -1.36
N LEU A 324 1.27 -10.92 -1.87
CA LEU A 324 1.58 -10.83 -3.30
C LEU A 324 1.88 -12.22 -3.90
N ALA A 325 1.53 -13.32 -3.21
CA ALA A 325 1.71 -14.66 -3.76
C ALA A 325 0.93 -14.83 -5.08
N GLY A 326 1.50 -15.58 -6.03
CA GLY A 326 0.92 -15.75 -7.36
C GLY A 326 1.19 -14.63 -8.37
N ASN A 327 1.81 -13.50 -7.96
CA ASN A 327 2.19 -12.43 -8.88
C ASN A 327 3.03 -12.95 -10.07
N ALA A 328 2.69 -12.51 -11.27
CA ALA A 328 3.27 -13.02 -12.51
C ALA A 328 3.43 -11.95 -13.60
N ALA A 329 2.67 -10.86 -13.53
CA ALA A 329 2.69 -9.81 -14.55
C ALA A 329 2.74 -8.40 -13.97
N PHE A 330 3.33 -7.48 -14.72
CA PHE A 330 3.21 -6.03 -14.54
C PHE A 330 2.72 -5.45 -15.86
N VAL A 331 1.63 -4.68 -15.85
CA VAL A 331 1.04 -4.09 -17.04
C VAL A 331 1.01 -2.58 -16.88
N ALA A 332 1.72 -1.85 -17.74
CA ALA A 332 1.67 -0.40 -17.86
C ALA A 332 0.99 -0.04 -19.19
N ALA A 333 -0.32 0.20 -19.15
CA ALA A 333 -1.13 0.43 -20.34
C ALA A 333 -2.40 1.23 -20.00
N PRO A 334 -3.13 1.76 -20.98
CA PRO A 334 -4.46 2.31 -20.74
C PRO A 334 -5.39 1.25 -20.14
N ARG A 335 -6.29 1.64 -19.24
CA ARG A 335 -7.19 0.68 -18.55
C ARG A 335 -8.01 -0.16 -19.53
N SER A 336 -8.32 0.35 -20.71
CA SER A 336 -9.04 -0.36 -21.78
C SER A 336 -8.40 -1.68 -22.20
N PHE A 337 -7.08 -1.85 -22.07
CA PHE A 337 -6.38 -3.08 -22.45
C PHE A 337 -6.67 -4.26 -21.52
N THR A 338 -7.01 -3.98 -20.26
CA THR A 338 -7.22 -5.01 -19.24
C THR A 338 -8.65 -5.01 -18.71
N ARG A 339 -9.53 -4.12 -19.20
CA ARG A 339 -10.90 -3.99 -18.70
C ARG A 339 -11.70 -5.24 -19.04
N GLY A 340 -12.39 -5.79 -18.04
CA GLY A 340 -13.18 -7.02 -18.19
C GLY A 340 -12.36 -8.31 -18.23
N LEU A 341 -11.02 -8.25 -18.16
CA LEU A 341 -10.19 -9.44 -18.02
C LEU A 341 -10.12 -9.88 -16.55
N ASP A 342 -10.22 -11.19 -16.33
CA ASP A 342 -9.85 -11.80 -15.06
C ASP A 342 -8.37 -12.19 -15.10
N LEU A 343 -7.54 -11.41 -14.39
CA LEU A 343 -6.10 -11.66 -14.26
C LEU A 343 -5.77 -12.44 -12.97
N GLY A 344 -6.80 -12.91 -12.25
CA GLY A 344 -6.70 -13.76 -11.07
C GLY A 344 -5.94 -13.14 -9.89
N GLY A 345 -5.86 -11.81 -9.79
CA GLY A 345 -5.03 -11.15 -8.79
C GLY A 345 -3.54 -11.42 -8.95
N ARG A 346 -3.07 -11.63 -10.20
CA ARG A 346 -1.65 -11.95 -10.50
C ARG A 346 -0.90 -10.82 -11.19
N ALA A 347 -1.56 -9.71 -11.49
CA ALA A 347 -0.99 -8.62 -12.28
C ALA A 347 -0.92 -7.32 -11.49
N PHE A 348 0.25 -6.70 -11.46
CA PHE A 348 0.38 -5.31 -11.07
C PHE A 348 -0.15 -4.44 -12.22
N LEU A 349 -1.13 -3.58 -11.96
CA LEU A 349 -1.78 -2.79 -13.01
C LEU A 349 -1.48 -1.30 -12.84
N HIS A 350 -0.67 -0.74 -13.73
CA HIS A 350 -0.35 0.69 -13.82
C HIS A 350 -1.05 1.32 -15.02
N SER A 351 -1.81 2.39 -14.82
CA SER A 351 -2.40 3.16 -15.92
C SER A 351 -1.32 3.99 -16.60
N TYR A 352 -1.25 3.94 -17.93
CA TYR A 352 -0.26 4.71 -18.69
C TYR A 352 -0.76 4.96 -20.12
N GLU A 353 -0.77 6.22 -20.56
CA GLU A 353 -1.10 6.61 -21.94
C GLU A 353 0.11 7.24 -22.63
N ALA A 354 0.81 6.47 -23.46
CA ALA A 354 2.01 6.95 -24.16
C ALA A 354 1.77 8.21 -25.02
N ALA A 355 0.56 8.35 -25.60
CA ALA A 355 0.19 9.52 -26.39
C ALA A 355 0.14 10.83 -25.56
N ARG A 356 0.01 10.74 -24.24
CA ARG A 356 -0.01 11.89 -23.31
C ARG A 356 1.33 12.11 -22.60
N ASP A 357 2.33 11.29 -22.88
CA ASP A 357 3.63 11.34 -22.21
C ASP A 357 4.67 12.11 -23.03
N ASP A 358 4.72 13.42 -22.82
CA ASP A 358 5.67 14.29 -23.51
C ASP A 358 7.12 13.90 -23.17
N GLY A 359 7.86 13.53 -24.21
CA GLY A 359 9.25 13.07 -24.10
C GLY A 359 9.43 11.75 -23.32
N TYR A 360 8.37 10.95 -23.17
CA TYR A 360 8.42 9.63 -22.50
C TYR A 360 8.97 9.64 -21.07
N ARG A 361 8.76 10.75 -20.34
CA ARG A 361 9.27 10.91 -18.97
C ARG A 361 8.52 10.01 -17.99
N THR A 362 7.23 9.80 -18.22
CA THR A 362 6.40 8.89 -17.41
C THR A 362 6.77 7.43 -17.69
N LEU A 363 7.02 7.06 -18.94
CA LEU A 363 7.56 5.76 -19.32
C LEU A 363 8.88 5.46 -18.60
N GLU A 364 9.81 6.42 -18.64
CA GLU A 364 11.08 6.31 -17.95
C GLU A 364 10.88 6.12 -16.44
N LEU A 365 9.99 6.89 -15.81
CA LEU A 365 9.64 6.72 -14.40
C LEU A 365 9.07 5.32 -14.14
N ILE A 366 8.14 4.84 -14.97
CA ILE A 366 7.52 3.52 -14.86
C ILE A 366 8.57 2.41 -14.90
N MET A 367 9.48 2.47 -15.88
CA MET A 367 10.52 1.46 -16.09
C MET A 367 11.63 1.52 -15.03
N THR A 368 11.89 2.69 -14.43
CA THR A 368 12.97 2.85 -13.44
C THR A 368 12.52 2.67 -12.00
N ALA A 369 11.22 2.78 -11.71
CA ALA A 369 10.70 2.67 -10.35
C ALA A 369 9.60 1.59 -10.20
N PRO A 370 8.32 1.77 -10.60
CA PRO A 370 7.28 0.75 -10.47
C PRO A 370 7.65 -0.63 -11.03
N MET A 371 8.26 -0.70 -12.22
CA MET A 371 8.69 -1.96 -12.83
C MET A 371 9.78 -2.65 -12.00
N VAL A 372 10.76 -1.87 -11.52
CA VAL A 372 11.86 -2.40 -10.70
C VAL A 372 11.32 -2.91 -9.36
N VAL A 373 10.45 -2.16 -8.69
CA VAL A 373 9.80 -2.59 -7.44
C VAL A 373 8.97 -3.86 -7.64
N ALA A 374 8.16 -3.92 -8.70
CA ALA A 374 7.41 -5.13 -9.03
C ALA A 374 8.34 -6.32 -9.29
N SER A 375 9.48 -6.11 -9.95
CA SER A 375 10.48 -7.16 -10.19
C SER A 375 11.09 -7.67 -8.89
N TRP A 376 11.38 -6.79 -7.92
CA TRP A 376 11.95 -7.18 -6.63
C TRP A 376 10.97 -7.98 -5.80
N ILE A 377 9.70 -7.56 -5.79
CA ILE A 377 8.62 -8.33 -5.16
C ILE A 377 8.55 -9.71 -5.80
N ASN A 378 8.46 -9.80 -7.13
CA ASN A 378 8.40 -11.08 -7.83
C ASN A 378 9.62 -11.97 -7.51
N LEU A 379 10.83 -11.42 -7.52
CA LEU A 379 12.05 -12.16 -7.19
C LEU A 379 12.12 -12.61 -5.73
N GLN A 380 11.57 -11.84 -4.79
CA GLN A 380 11.47 -12.23 -3.39
C GLN A 380 10.59 -13.47 -3.21
N TYR A 381 9.43 -13.50 -3.87
CA TYR A 381 8.55 -14.65 -3.87
C TYR A 381 9.17 -15.83 -4.63
N TYR A 382 9.77 -15.58 -5.81
CA TYR A 382 10.50 -16.58 -6.59
C TYR A 382 11.57 -17.28 -5.76
N GLY A 383 12.47 -16.51 -5.13
CA GLY A 383 13.56 -17.05 -4.31
C GLY A 383 13.04 -17.83 -3.11
N SER A 384 12.02 -17.28 -2.42
CA SER A 384 11.38 -17.93 -1.27
C SER A 384 10.68 -19.24 -1.63
N THR A 385 10.19 -19.38 -2.87
CA THR A 385 9.61 -20.62 -3.40
C THR A 385 10.67 -21.62 -3.83
N VAL A 386 11.68 -21.20 -4.60
CA VAL A 386 12.70 -22.10 -5.18
C VAL A 386 13.63 -22.69 -4.11
N ASN A 387 14.08 -21.87 -3.16
CA ASN A 387 14.95 -22.33 -2.08
C ASN A 387 14.69 -21.49 -0.82
N ASN A 388 13.67 -21.87 -0.06
CA ASN A 388 13.27 -21.16 1.16
C ASN A 388 14.36 -21.18 2.23
N SER A 389 15.21 -22.21 2.27
CA SER A 389 16.30 -22.27 3.24
C SER A 389 17.31 -21.13 3.04
N ALA A 390 17.64 -20.83 1.78
CA ALA A 390 18.61 -19.79 1.41
C ALA A 390 17.99 -18.39 1.23
N PHE A 391 16.81 -18.29 0.61
CA PHE A 391 16.21 -17.02 0.18
C PHE A 391 14.86 -16.71 0.83
N GLY A 392 14.41 -17.58 1.74
CA GLY A 392 13.21 -17.39 2.53
C GLY A 392 13.51 -17.42 4.01
N SER A 393 12.45 -17.26 4.80
CA SER A 393 12.58 -17.15 6.25
C SER A 393 12.23 -18.43 7.00
N GLY A 394 12.10 -19.57 6.31
CA GLY A 394 11.73 -20.84 6.93
C GLY A 394 10.28 -20.89 7.40
N ASN A 395 10.01 -21.65 8.46
CA ASN A 395 8.69 -21.87 9.01
C ASN A 395 8.24 -20.74 9.95
N LYS A 396 7.19 -20.01 9.55
CA LYS A 396 6.60 -18.90 10.31
C LYS A 396 6.20 -19.27 11.73
N VAL A 397 5.76 -20.51 11.96
CA VAL A 397 5.31 -20.98 13.29
C VAL A 397 6.46 -21.05 14.29
N LEU A 398 7.69 -21.14 13.80
CA LEU A 398 8.90 -21.21 14.62
C LEU A 398 9.57 -19.83 14.78
N HIS A 399 8.96 -18.75 14.28
CA HIS A 399 9.59 -17.44 14.28
C HIS A 399 9.64 -16.81 15.67
N ASN A 400 10.83 -16.40 16.08
CA ASN A 400 11.05 -15.57 17.25
C ASN A 400 11.51 -14.17 16.82
N ILE A 401 10.79 -13.12 17.26
CA ILE A 401 11.18 -11.73 16.99
C ILE A 401 12.37 -11.37 17.86
N VAL A 402 13.48 -10.95 17.24
CA VAL A 402 14.70 -10.55 17.95
C VAL A 402 14.99 -9.08 17.73
N GLY A 403 15.20 -8.35 18.84
CA GLY A 403 15.62 -6.94 18.83
C GLY A 403 14.65 -5.96 18.18
N GLN A 404 13.41 -6.39 17.86
CA GLN A 404 12.48 -5.66 16.97
C GLN A 404 13.10 -5.34 15.59
N LEU A 405 14.10 -6.12 15.18
CA LEU A 405 14.86 -5.92 13.95
C LEU A 405 14.48 -6.97 12.89
N GLY A 406 14.23 -8.21 13.32
CA GLY A 406 13.92 -9.32 12.42
C GLY A 406 13.48 -10.56 13.19
N VAL A 407 13.48 -11.71 12.49
CA VAL A 407 13.05 -12.99 13.03
C VAL A 407 14.17 -14.04 12.95
N LEU A 408 14.23 -14.92 13.95
CA LEU A 408 14.96 -16.19 13.91
C LEU A 408 13.97 -17.32 13.65
N GLU A 409 14.42 -18.40 13.01
CA GLU A 409 13.67 -19.65 12.97
C GLU A 409 14.15 -20.58 14.10
N GLY A 410 13.32 -20.78 15.11
CA GLY A 410 13.69 -21.51 16.32
C GLY A 410 14.38 -20.63 17.37
N ASN A 411 15.16 -21.26 18.26
CA ASN A 411 15.66 -20.61 19.48
C ASN A 411 17.01 -19.88 19.32
N ALA A 412 17.71 -20.09 18.20
CA ALA A 412 19.01 -19.49 17.91
C ALA A 412 19.27 -19.53 16.38
N GLY A 413 20.28 -18.79 15.92
CA GLY A 413 20.71 -18.78 14.52
C GLY A 413 20.83 -17.37 13.96
N ASP A 414 20.98 -17.27 12.65
CA ASP A 414 21.03 -15.99 11.94
C ASP A 414 19.64 -15.40 11.73
N LEU A 415 19.57 -14.06 11.66
CA LEU A 415 18.36 -13.36 11.24
C LEU A 415 17.95 -13.85 9.85
N ARG A 416 16.69 -14.29 9.75
CA ARG A 416 16.12 -14.81 8.52
C ARG A 416 15.63 -13.64 7.65
N VAL A 417 15.88 -13.75 6.34
CA VAL A 417 15.43 -12.79 5.31
C VAL A 417 14.38 -13.45 4.41
N GLY A 418 13.76 -12.68 3.53
CA GLY A 418 12.77 -13.21 2.58
C GLY A 418 11.45 -13.61 3.26
N LEU A 419 10.68 -14.48 2.59
CA LEU A 419 9.32 -14.83 3.03
C LEU A 419 9.25 -16.22 3.66
N PRO A 420 8.36 -16.43 4.64
CA PRO A 420 8.20 -17.74 5.24
C PRO A 420 7.50 -18.71 4.29
N TRP A 421 7.67 -20.00 4.53
CA TRP A 421 7.01 -21.07 3.77
C TRP A 421 5.50 -20.86 3.67
N GLN A 422 4.87 -20.38 4.76
CA GLN A 422 3.44 -20.10 4.80
C GLN A 422 3.00 -18.97 3.86
N SER A 423 3.89 -18.11 3.40
CA SER A 423 3.57 -17.05 2.42
C SER A 423 3.58 -17.55 0.96
N VAL A 424 4.20 -18.71 0.69
CA VAL A 424 4.37 -19.22 -0.68
C VAL A 424 3.70 -20.58 -0.93
N HIS A 425 3.35 -21.31 0.13
CA HIS A 425 2.84 -22.68 0.06
C HIS A 425 1.67 -22.87 1.03
N ASP A 426 0.62 -23.60 0.64
CA ASP A 426 -0.58 -23.84 1.47
C ASP A 426 -0.50 -25.08 2.36
N GLY A 427 0.42 -26.00 2.05
CA GLY A 427 0.58 -27.29 2.73
C GLY A 427 0.47 -28.46 1.75
N SER A 428 -0.15 -28.24 0.60
CA SER A 428 -0.30 -29.22 -0.48
C SER A 428 0.30 -28.74 -1.79
N ARG A 429 0.23 -27.44 -2.10
CA ARG A 429 0.78 -26.85 -3.32
C ARG A 429 1.42 -25.49 -3.05
N PHE A 430 2.27 -25.08 -3.99
CA PHE A 430 2.71 -23.69 -4.09
C PHE A 430 1.56 -22.80 -4.51
N VAL A 431 1.38 -21.70 -3.78
CA VAL A 431 0.48 -20.60 -4.15
C VAL A 431 1.21 -19.59 -5.03
N HIS A 432 2.51 -19.41 -4.80
CA HIS A 432 3.38 -18.69 -5.73
C HIS A 432 4.19 -19.69 -6.55
N GLU A 433 3.88 -19.78 -7.84
CA GLU A 433 4.69 -20.47 -8.84
C GLU A 433 6.01 -19.69 -9.04
N PRO A 434 7.18 -20.36 -9.13
CA PRO A 434 8.46 -19.68 -9.30
C PRO A 434 8.64 -19.17 -10.74
N VAL A 435 7.88 -18.14 -11.09
CA VAL A 435 7.89 -17.48 -12.40
C VAL A 435 8.60 -16.13 -12.31
N ARG A 436 9.32 -15.77 -13.37
CA ARG A 436 9.88 -14.41 -13.52
C ARG A 436 8.81 -13.47 -14.06
N LEU A 437 8.84 -12.22 -13.63
CA LEU A 437 7.83 -11.22 -13.95
C LEU A 437 7.74 -10.95 -15.46
N ASN A 438 6.54 -11.05 -16.03
CA ASN A 438 6.24 -10.61 -17.38
C ASN A 438 5.79 -9.15 -17.35
N VAL A 439 6.54 -8.27 -17.98
CA VAL A 439 6.25 -6.84 -18.05
C VAL A 439 5.63 -6.55 -19.42
N PHE A 440 4.45 -5.95 -19.45
CA PHE A 440 3.76 -5.51 -20.67
C PHE A 440 3.60 -3.99 -20.63
N ILE A 441 4.16 -3.30 -21.60
CA ILE A 441 4.08 -1.84 -21.67
C ILE A 441 3.48 -1.42 -23.01
N ALA A 442 2.41 -0.62 -22.95
CA ALA A 442 1.83 0.02 -24.14
C ALA A 442 2.60 1.30 -24.49
N ALA A 443 3.79 1.12 -25.07
CA ALA A 443 4.68 2.20 -25.50
C ALA A 443 5.42 1.82 -26.79
N PRO A 444 5.93 2.80 -27.57
CA PRO A 444 6.83 2.53 -28.67
C PRO A 444 8.10 1.79 -28.21
N GLU A 445 8.49 0.75 -28.96
CA GLU A 445 9.70 -0.04 -28.69
C GLU A 445 10.95 0.83 -28.61
N ALA A 446 11.11 1.79 -29.53
CA ALA A 446 12.23 2.73 -29.55
C ALA A 446 12.33 3.55 -28.25
N ALA A 447 11.19 3.97 -27.68
CA ALA A 447 11.18 4.73 -26.44
C ALA A 447 11.64 3.87 -25.24
N MET A 448 11.22 2.60 -25.20
CA MET A 448 11.71 1.65 -24.18
C MET A 448 13.20 1.33 -24.36
N ASP A 449 13.68 1.23 -25.60
CA ASP A 449 15.09 1.04 -25.91
C ASP A 449 15.94 2.22 -25.43
N GLU A 450 15.47 3.46 -25.64
CA GLU A 450 16.12 4.67 -25.11
C GLU A 450 16.19 4.69 -23.59
N VAL A 451 15.14 4.25 -22.89
CA VAL A 451 15.19 4.09 -21.43
C VAL A 451 16.25 3.07 -21.02
N MET A 452 16.30 1.91 -21.66
CA MET A 452 17.32 0.89 -21.37
C MET A 452 18.75 1.35 -21.67
N GLN A 453 18.94 2.18 -22.69
CA GLN A 453 20.25 2.77 -22.99
C GLN A 453 20.70 3.76 -21.91
N ARG A 454 19.77 4.53 -21.33
CA ARG A 454 20.05 5.50 -20.25
C ARG A 454 20.21 4.83 -18.88
N HIS A 455 19.51 3.71 -18.65
CA HIS A 455 19.44 3.05 -17.35
C HIS A 455 19.96 1.61 -17.41
N GLN A 456 21.25 1.44 -17.11
CA GLN A 456 21.91 0.13 -17.13
C GLN A 456 21.19 -0.91 -16.26
N GLY A 457 20.73 -0.55 -15.05
CA GLY A 457 20.02 -1.48 -14.17
C GLY A 457 18.73 -2.02 -14.79
N VAL A 458 18.01 -1.20 -15.57
CA VAL A 458 16.81 -1.63 -16.30
C VAL A 458 17.19 -2.57 -17.45
N ARG A 459 18.22 -2.21 -18.21
CA ARG A 459 18.75 -3.07 -19.28
C ARG A 459 19.18 -4.44 -18.75
N ASP A 460 19.88 -4.48 -17.63
CA ASP A 460 20.41 -5.70 -17.04
C ASP A 460 19.29 -6.61 -16.50
N LEU A 461 18.17 -6.04 -16.02
CA LEU A 461 16.99 -6.83 -15.66
C LEU A 461 16.40 -7.55 -16.88
N VAL A 462 16.33 -6.88 -18.03
CA VAL A 462 15.76 -7.44 -19.27
C VAL A 462 16.74 -8.41 -19.95
N ALA A 463 17.97 -7.97 -20.22
CA ALA A 463 18.95 -8.73 -21.00
C ALA A 463 19.42 -10.01 -20.29
N ASN A 464 19.47 -10.02 -18.95
CA ASN A 464 19.76 -11.24 -18.18
C ASN A 464 18.50 -12.08 -17.90
N GLY A 465 17.35 -11.65 -18.44
CA GLY A 465 16.07 -12.34 -18.33
C GLY A 465 15.49 -12.38 -16.92
N TRP A 466 15.89 -11.47 -16.01
CA TRP A 466 15.28 -11.35 -14.68
C TRP A 466 13.83 -10.86 -14.76
N VAL A 467 13.52 -10.07 -15.79
CA VAL A 467 12.15 -9.75 -16.22
C VAL A 467 11.99 -10.05 -17.72
N MET A 468 10.78 -10.39 -18.12
CA MET A 468 10.43 -10.59 -19.53
C MET A 468 9.67 -9.36 -20.02
N LEU A 469 10.35 -8.44 -20.71
CA LEU A 469 9.74 -7.19 -21.20
C LEU A 469 9.04 -7.42 -22.54
N HIS A 470 7.81 -6.93 -22.66
CA HIS A 470 6.97 -7.01 -23.84
C HIS A 470 6.39 -5.64 -24.19
N SER A 471 6.35 -5.34 -25.49
CA SER A 471 5.60 -4.23 -26.06
C SER A 471 4.17 -4.69 -26.30
N LEU A 472 3.22 -3.79 -26.08
CA LEU A 472 1.79 -4.02 -26.27
C LEU A 472 1.24 -2.95 -27.22
N SER A 473 0.77 -3.35 -28.39
CA SER A 473 0.14 -2.44 -29.36
C SER A 473 -1.38 -2.42 -29.20
N GLU A 474 -2.02 -1.34 -29.65
CA GLU A 474 -3.50 -1.22 -29.65
C GLU A 474 -4.20 -2.33 -30.46
N GLN A 475 -3.52 -2.89 -31.47
CA GLN A 475 -4.01 -4.01 -32.26
C GLN A 475 -3.86 -5.37 -31.54
N GLY A 476 -3.38 -5.39 -30.30
CA GLY A 476 -3.15 -6.60 -29.52
C GLY A 476 -1.89 -7.38 -29.93
N THR A 477 -1.04 -6.83 -30.80
CA THR A 477 0.26 -7.44 -31.11
C THR A 477 1.18 -7.29 -29.90
N ILE A 478 1.78 -8.41 -29.49
CA ILE A 478 2.74 -8.49 -28.39
C ILE A 478 4.09 -8.91 -28.96
N ARG A 479 5.15 -8.17 -28.62
CA ARG A 479 6.52 -8.53 -28.97
C ARG A 479 7.40 -8.50 -27.73
N ARG A 480 8.26 -9.50 -27.59
CA ARG A 480 9.21 -9.65 -26.50
C ARG A 480 10.54 -8.99 -26.84
N CYS A 481 11.06 -8.19 -25.91
CA CYS A 481 12.41 -7.66 -25.94
C CYS A 481 13.41 -8.73 -25.49
N ILE A 482 14.41 -9.02 -26.33
CA ILE A 482 15.57 -9.87 -25.97
C ILE A 482 16.71 -9.00 -25.45
N GLY A 483 16.85 -7.80 -26.00
CA GLY A 483 17.77 -6.76 -25.60
C GLY A 483 17.45 -5.46 -26.36
N PRO A 484 18.10 -4.34 -26.02
CA PRO A 484 17.82 -3.06 -26.67
C PRO A 484 17.91 -3.16 -28.19
N GLY A 485 16.84 -2.79 -28.90
CA GLY A 485 16.72 -2.87 -30.36
C GLY A 485 16.38 -4.24 -30.93
N GLU A 486 16.21 -5.28 -30.09
CA GLU A 486 15.88 -6.64 -30.54
C GLU A 486 14.53 -7.11 -29.98
N TRP A 487 13.49 -6.97 -30.81
CA TRP A 487 12.11 -7.33 -30.48
C TRP A 487 11.62 -8.50 -31.36
N ARG A 488 11.08 -9.56 -30.76
CA ARG A 488 10.58 -10.75 -31.46
C ARG A 488 9.09 -10.95 -31.17
N ALA A 489 8.34 -11.57 -32.08
CA ALA A 489 6.96 -11.97 -31.78
C ALA A 489 6.95 -12.87 -30.53
N ALA A 490 6.06 -12.57 -29.58
CA ALA A 490 6.02 -13.22 -28.27
C ALA A 490 5.42 -14.63 -28.32
#